data_AF-A0A382IV09-F1
#
_entry.id   AF-A0A382IV09-F1
#
_cell.length_a   1.000
_cell.length_b   1.000
_cell.length_c   1.000
_cell.angle_alpha   90.00
_cell.angle_beta   90.00
_cell.angle_gamma   90.00
#
_symmetry.space_group_name_H-M   'P 1'
#
loop_
_entity.id
_entity.type
_entity.pdbx_description
1 polymer ?
#
loop_
_entity_poly.entity_id
_entity_poly.type
_entity_poly.pdbx_seq_one_letter_code
_entity_poly.pdbx_strand_id
1 'polypeptide(L)'
;MGKHTDVDSADEWQQELIRRLENPWRDIPYDGKESEWFFAGGWEQWADKYPQLFDPQDRGKKERSQNRRSYFNEWLSAITLFKEDGWLSLVGKYSNQVHPRKISIVKDVVKVSDKVWTLLEEETGIPDLFVYRSDLAVYRDADWFLAEVKGPTNNYYEDSQIEMFKRLEQMMGKEVRIIRVRKCQNIV
;
A
#
# COMPACT_ATOMS: atom_id res chain seq x y z
N MET A 1 -12.05 -22.66 17.07
CA MET A 1 -13.15 -21.84 16.52
C MET A 1 -12.99 -20.44 17.10
N GLY A 2 -12.21 -19.59 16.44
CA GLY A 2 -12.00 -18.21 16.87
C GLY A 2 -13.28 -17.43 16.62
N LYS A 3 -13.75 -16.69 17.63
CA LYS A 3 -14.89 -15.77 17.49
C LYS A 3 -14.44 -14.62 16.59
N HIS A 4 -14.91 -14.59 15.35
CA HIS A 4 -15.03 -13.33 14.63
C HIS A 4 -16.10 -12.53 15.37
N THR A 5 -15.69 -11.51 16.11
CA THR A 5 -16.61 -10.48 16.60
C THR A 5 -17.01 -9.65 15.39
N ASP A 6 -18.26 -9.77 14.97
CA ASP A 6 -18.84 -8.91 13.92
C ASP A 6 -18.78 -7.46 14.40
N VAL A 7 -17.97 -6.67 13.71
CA VAL A 7 -17.84 -5.22 13.90
C VAL A 7 -18.88 -4.58 12.99
N ASP A 8 -20.05 -4.25 13.53
CA ASP A 8 -21.23 -3.93 12.70
C ASP A 8 -21.52 -2.43 12.61
N SER A 9 -21.05 -1.60 13.55
CA SER A 9 -21.25 -0.13 13.49
C SER A 9 -20.07 0.62 12.85
N ALA A 10 -20.35 1.75 12.21
CA ALA A 10 -19.33 2.61 11.60
C ALA A 10 -18.32 3.14 12.66
N ASP A 11 -18.81 3.43 13.86
CA ASP A 11 -17.98 3.89 14.97
C ASP A 11 -16.96 2.83 15.41
N GLU A 12 -17.35 1.56 15.46
CA GLU A 12 -16.42 0.48 15.84
C GLU A 12 -15.34 0.25 14.78
N TRP A 13 -15.66 0.36 13.49
CA TRP A 13 -14.66 0.30 12.42
C TRP A 13 -13.66 1.44 12.50
N GLN A 14 -14.14 2.65 12.80
CA GLN A 14 -13.27 3.79 13.00
C GLN A 14 -12.33 3.59 14.20
N GLN A 15 -12.84 3.08 15.33
CA GLN A 15 -12.01 2.76 16.50
C GLN A 15 -10.99 1.66 16.20
N GLU A 16 -11.37 0.63 15.48
CA GLU A 16 -10.46 -0.46 15.09
C GLU A 16 -9.34 0.06 14.18
N LEU A 17 -9.66 0.89 13.19
CA LEU A 17 -8.64 1.49 12.33
C LEU A 17 -7.70 2.45 13.08
N ILE A 18 -8.22 3.20 14.07
CA ILE A 18 -7.40 4.01 14.99
C ILE A 18 -6.45 3.11 15.77
N ARG A 19 -6.94 2.00 16.34
CA ARG A 19 -6.11 1.02 17.07
C ARG A 19 -4.99 0.46 16.18
N ARG A 20 -5.28 0.20 14.90
CA ARG A 20 -4.28 -0.26 13.92
C ARG A 20 -3.28 0.83 13.51
N LEU A 21 -3.62 2.12 13.61
CA LEU A 21 -2.65 3.21 13.45
C LEU A 21 -1.68 3.30 14.64
N GLU A 22 -2.20 3.07 15.85
CA GLU A 22 -1.40 3.06 17.08
C GLU A 22 -0.46 1.84 17.10
N ASN A 23 -0.97 0.69 16.64
CA ASN A 23 -0.24 -0.57 16.54
C ASN A 23 -0.17 -1.07 15.08
N PRO A 24 0.65 -0.42 14.24
CA PRO A 24 0.71 -0.73 12.81
C PRO A 24 1.37 -2.08 12.58
N TRP A 25 1.01 -2.71 11.47
CA TRP A 25 1.66 -3.95 11.03
C TRP A 25 3.16 -3.74 10.76
N ARG A 26 3.52 -2.58 10.22
CA ARG A 26 4.91 -2.14 10.07
C ARG A 26 5.05 -0.68 10.49
N ASP A 27 6.11 -0.39 11.23
CA ASP A 27 6.51 0.98 11.58
C ASP A 27 7.87 1.27 10.96
N ILE A 28 7.89 2.05 9.89
CA ILE A 28 9.07 2.32 9.06
C ILE A 28 9.63 3.70 9.46
N PRO A 29 10.76 3.72 10.18
CA PRO A 29 11.47 4.96 10.43
C PRO A 29 12.18 5.45 9.16
N TYR A 30 12.27 6.76 8.99
CA TYR A 30 13.14 7.38 7.99
C TYR A 30 13.86 8.59 8.56
N ASP A 31 15.05 8.88 8.05
CA ASP A 31 15.77 10.10 8.42
C ASP A 31 15.34 11.30 7.56
N GLY A 32 15.50 12.52 8.07
CA GLY A 32 15.11 13.71 7.31
C GLY A 32 15.83 13.85 5.97
N LYS A 33 17.09 13.41 5.90
CA LYS A 33 17.96 13.55 4.72
C LYS A 33 17.47 12.67 3.57
N GLU A 34 16.96 11.48 3.85
CA GLU A 34 16.39 10.56 2.86
C GLU A 34 15.16 11.18 2.19
N SER A 35 14.27 11.81 2.97
CA SER A 35 13.12 12.52 2.41
C SER A 35 13.53 13.75 1.60
N GLU A 36 14.50 14.53 2.08
CA GLU A 36 15.03 15.70 1.36
C GLU A 36 15.69 15.28 0.04
N TRP A 37 16.52 14.24 0.08
CA TRP A 37 17.17 13.65 -1.09
C TRP A 37 16.14 13.13 -2.11
N PHE A 38 15.10 12.44 -1.64
CA PHE A 38 14.03 11.97 -2.50
C PHE A 38 13.34 13.14 -3.21
N PHE A 39 13.02 14.23 -2.49
CA PHE A 39 12.41 15.42 -3.09
C PHE A 39 13.34 16.22 -4.00
N ALA A 40 14.65 16.08 -3.83
CA ALA A 40 15.67 16.67 -4.70
C ALA A 40 15.92 15.87 -6.00
N GLY A 41 15.19 14.77 -6.24
CA GLY A 41 15.31 13.94 -7.44
C GLY A 41 15.80 12.51 -7.19
N GLY A 42 16.16 12.16 -5.95
CA GLY A 42 16.62 10.82 -5.60
C GLY A 42 15.66 9.69 -5.96
N TRP A 43 14.37 9.99 -6.09
CA TRP A 43 13.35 9.03 -6.52
C TRP A 43 13.69 8.36 -7.86
N GLU A 44 14.39 9.04 -8.78
CA GLU A 44 14.82 8.44 -10.06
C GLU A 44 15.77 7.26 -9.83
N GLN A 45 16.74 7.44 -8.93
CA GLN A 45 17.69 6.40 -8.57
C GLN A 45 17.01 5.22 -7.88
N TRP A 46 15.97 5.47 -7.07
CA TRP A 46 15.14 4.39 -6.53
C TRP A 46 14.38 3.65 -7.63
N ALA A 47 13.80 4.37 -8.59
CA ALA A 47 13.08 3.76 -9.69
C ALA A 47 13.99 2.89 -10.57
N ASP A 48 15.25 3.32 -10.79
CA ASP A 48 16.25 2.58 -11.56
C ASP A 48 16.80 1.38 -10.79
N LYS A 49 16.97 1.52 -9.47
CA LYS A 49 17.48 0.45 -8.62
C LYS A 49 16.44 -0.66 -8.36
N TYR A 50 15.15 -0.31 -8.37
CA TYR A 50 14.06 -1.24 -8.09
C TYR A 50 13.01 -1.27 -9.22
N PRO A 51 13.39 -1.64 -10.46
CA PRO A 51 12.49 -1.60 -11.62
C PRO A 51 11.30 -2.58 -11.52
N GLN A 52 11.42 -3.61 -10.67
CA GLN A 52 10.35 -4.53 -10.36
C GLN A 52 9.23 -3.89 -9.51
N LEU A 53 9.52 -2.84 -8.74
CA LEU A 53 8.54 -2.15 -7.88
C LEU A 53 7.86 -0.97 -8.57
N PHE A 54 8.56 -0.30 -9.49
CA PHE A 54 8.09 0.94 -10.11
C PHE A 54 8.05 0.83 -11.63
N ASP A 55 6.89 1.11 -12.23
CA ASP A 55 6.75 1.14 -13.69
C ASP A 55 7.04 2.54 -14.28
N PRO A 56 7.20 2.67 -15.62
CA PRO A 56 7.42 3.98 -16.25
C PRO A 56 6.28 4.97 -16.01
N GLN A 57 5.05 4.50 -15.81
CA GLN A 57 3.92 5.38 -15.52
C GLN A 57 3.98 5.92 -14.07
N ASP A 58 4.49 5.15 -13.11
CA ASP A 58 4.74 5.58 -11.74
C ASP A 58 5.76 6.73 -11.69
N ARG A 59 6.83 6.62 -12.50
CA ARG A 59 7.81 7.70 -12.69
C ARG A 59 7.13 8.97 -13.21
N GLY A 60 6.36 8.85 -14.30
CA GLY A 60 5.66 10.00 -14.88
C GLY A 60 4.63 10.63 -13.96
N LYS A 61 3.93 9.84 -13.12
CA LYS A 61 3.04 10.37 -12.08
C LYS A 61 3.81 11.12 -11.00
N LYS A 62 4.91 10.54 -10.52
CA LYS A 62 5.76 11.17 -9.49
C LYS A 62 6.33 12.50 -9.96
N GLU A 63 6.73 12.57 -11.23
CA GLU A 63 7.23 13.78 -11.88
C GLU A 63 6.16 14.88 -11.96
N ARG A 64 4.95 14.52 -12.36
CA ARG A 64 3.82 15.47 -12.53
C ARG A 64 3.10 15.84 -11.23
N SER A 65 3.25 15.06 -10.16
CA SER A 65 2.47 15.25 -8.94
C SER A 65 2.98 16.40 -8.07
N GLN A 66 2.04 17.23 -7.62
CA GLN A 66 2.27 18.23 -6.58
C GLN A 66 2.27 17.61 -5.18
N ASN A 67 1.62 16.45 -4.97
CA ASN A 67 1.58 15.76 -3.68
C ASN A 67 2.83 14.87 -3.50
N ARG A 68 4.00 15.52 -3.39
CA ARG A 68 5.29 14.81 -3.36
C ARG A 68 5.42 13.88 -2.14
N ARG A 69 4.84 14.24 -1.00
CA ARG A 69 5.01 13.53 0.28
C ARG A 69 4.34 12.16 0.32
N SER A 70 3.16 11.99 -0.29
CA SER A 70 2.50 10.67 -0.35
C SER A 70 3.38 9.64 -1.04
N TYR A 71 3.88 9.99 -2.24
CA TYR A 71 4.76 9.11 -3.00
C TYR A 71 6.04 8.73 -2.26
N PHE A 72 6.64 9.63 -1.48
CA PHE A 72 7.80 9.28 -0.67
C PHE A 72 7.48 8.13 0.29
N ASN A 73 6.39 8.23 1.04
CA ASN A 73 6.00 7.22 2.02
C ASN A 73 5.66 5.89 1.34
N GLU A 74 4.89 5.93 0.24
CA GLU A 74 4.51 4.74 -0.52
C GLU A 74 5.73 4.02 -1.10
N TRP A 75 6.66 4.78 -1.71
CA TRP A 75 7.86 4.22 -2.33
C TRP A 75 8.83 3.67 -1.30
N LEU A 76 9.04 4.41 -0.21
CA LEU A 76 9.86 3.93 0.90
C LEU A 76 9.27 2.62 1.46
N SER A 77 7.95 2.56 1.65
CA SER A 77 7.27 1.36 2.14
C SER A 77 7.47 0.17 1.19
N ALA A 78 7.24 0.36 -0.11
CA ALA A 78 7.46 -0.68 -1.11
C ALA A 78 8.92 -1.19 -1.13
N ILE A 79 9.89 -0.28 -1.08
CA ILE A 79 11.32 -0.64 -1.08
C ILE A 79 11.70 -1.37 0.21
N THR A 80 11.23 -0.92 1.36
CA THR A 80 11.51 -1.56 2.65
C THR A 80 10.97 -2.98 2.68
N LEU A 81 9.71 -3.19 2.28
CA LEU A 81 9.11 -4.52 2.19
C LEU A 81 9.90 -5.45 1.26
N PHE A 82 10.35 -4.93 0.11
CA PHE A 82 11.18 -5.71 -0.79
C PHE A 82 12.54 -6.08 -0.19
N LYS A 83 13.23 -5.12 0.42
CA LYS A 83 14.57 -5.33 0.96
C LYS A 83 14.60 -6.25 2.19
N GLU A 84 13.60 -6.12 3.06
CA GLU A 84 13.58 -6.87 4.32
C GLU A 84 13.00 -8.27 4.15
N ASP A 85 11.94 -8.40 3.33
CA ASP A 85 11.13 -9.61 3.28
C ASP A 85 11.01 -10.22 1.87
N GLY A 86 11.44 -9.51 0.83
CA GLY A 86 11.31 -9.95 -0.57
C GLY A 86 9.93 -9.72 -1.19
N TRP A 87 9.02 -8.99 -0.52
CA TRP A 87 7.69 -8.68 -1.07
C TRP A 87 7.78 -7.68 -2.24
N LEU A 88 7.02 -7.92 -3.30
CA LEU A 88 6.80 -6.92 -4.35
C LEU A 88 5.53 -6.13 -4.04
N SER A 89 5.51 -4.88 -4.47
CA SER A 89 4.37 -3.98 -4.27
C SER A 89 4.02 -3.27 -5.57
N LEU A 90 2.72 -3.14 -5.85
CA LEU A 90 2.18 -2.24 -6.87
C LEU A 90 1.74 -0.96 -6.18
N VAL A 91 2.41 0.15 -6.48
CA VAL A 91 2.15 1.44 -5.83
C VAL A 91 1.05 2.20 -6.55
N GLY A 92 -0.11 2.37 -5.92
CA GLY A 92 -1.22 3.20 -6.40
C GLY A 92 -1.83 2.79 -7.75
N LYS A 93 -3.15 2.97 -7.88
CA LYS A 93 -3.89 2.76 -9.14
C LYS A 93 -3.61 1.41 -9.82
N TYR A 94 -3.43 0.34 -9.04
CA TYR A 94 -3.14 -0.99 -9.58
C TYR A 94 -4.34 -1.64 -10.30
N SER A 95 -5.53 -1.07 -10.14
CA SER A 95 -6.76 -1.40 -10.89
C SER A 95 -7.01 -0.51 -12.12
N ASN A 96 -6.24 0.56 -12.31
CA ASN A 96 -6.51 1.53 -13.37
C ASN A 96 -6.07 1.01 -14.75
N GLN A 97 -6.95 1.14 -15.73
CA GLN A 97 -6.77 0.61 -17.10
C GLN A 97 -5.50 1.12 -17.82
N VAL A 98 -4.95 2.26 -17.40
CA VAL A 98 -3.71 2.83 -17.96
C VAL A 98 -2.46 2.03 -17.56
N HIS A 99 -2.56 1.10 -16.59
CA HIS A 99 -1.46 0.28 -16.09
C HIS A 99 -1.62 -1.22 -16.43
N PRO A 100 -1.46 -1.63 -17.70
CA PRO A 100 -1.69 -3.02 -18.11
C PRO A 100 -0.80 -4.04 -17.37
N ARG A 101 0.43 -3.64 -17.00
CA ARG A 101 1.33 -4.46 -16.19
C ARG A 101 0.73 -4.77 -14.81
N LYS A 102 0.20 -3.76 -14.12
CA LYS A 102 -0.37 -3.92 -12.77
C LYS A 102 -1.62 -4.79 -12.81
N ILE A 103 -2.49 -4.55 -13.79
CA ILE A 103 -3.69 -5.37 -14.01
C ILE A 103 -3.31 -6.84 -14.23
N SER A 104 -2.33 -7.10 -15.10
CA SER A 104 -1.88 -8.48 -15.36
C SER A 104 -1.29 -9.15 -14.12
N ILE A 105 -0.54 -8.41 -13.29
CA ILE A 105 -0.06 -8.96 -12.01
C ILE A 105 -1.23 -9.33 -11.10
N VAL A 106 -2.23 -8.47 -10.94
CA VAL A 106 -3.35 -8.74 -10.03
C VAL A 106 -4.26 -9.86 -10.56
N LYS A 107 -4.57 -9.88 -11.86
CA LYS A 107 -5.48 -10.86 -12.48
C LYS A 107 -4.81 -12.18 -12.85
N ASP A 108 -3.64 -12.14 -13.43
CA ASP A 108 -3.03 -13.32 -14.07
C ASP A 108 -2.00 -14.00 -13.17
N VAL A 109 -1.25 -13.20 -12.39
CA VAL A 109 -0.22 -13.72 -11.48
C VAL A 109 -0.82 -14.06 -10.11
N VAL A 110 -1.42 -13.07 -9.47
CA VAL A 110 -1.96 -13.20 -8.10
C VAL A 110 -3.35 -13.82 -8.11
N LYS A 111 -4.12 -13.62 -9.17
CA LYS A 111 -5.45 -14.21 -9.40
C LYS A 111 -6.44 -13.90 -8.28
N VAL A 112 -6.58 -12.62 -7.96
CA VAL A 112 -7.66 -12.17 -7.08
C VAL A 112 -9.02 -12.56 -7.68
N SER A 113 -10.02 -12.79 -6.83
CA SER A 113 -11.37 -13.11 -7.31
C SER A 113 -11.98 -11.93 -8.07
N ASP A 114 -12.86 -12.21 -9.04
CA ASP A 114 -13.56 -11.16 -9.81
C ASP A 114 -14.29 -10.17 -8.90
N LYS A 115 -14.85 -10.67 -7.81
CA LYS A 115 -15.51 -9.88 -6.78
C LYS A 115 -14.56 -8.85 -6.15
N VAL A 116 -13.36 -9.26 -5.74
CA VAL A 116 -12.35 -8.35 -5.19
C VAL A 116 -11.86 -7.40 -6.28
N TRP A 117 -11.65 -7.89 -7.50
CA TRP A 117 -11.22 -7.07 -8.62
C TRP A 117 -12.20 -5.92 -8.92
N THR A 118 -13.49 -6.21 -9.02
CA THR A 118 -14.53 -5.19 -9.25
C THR A 118 -14.52 -4.11 -8.18
N LEU A 119 -14.27 -4.47 -6.92
CA LEU A 119 -14.19 -3.51 -5.84
C LEU A 119 -12.95 -2.60 -5.98
N LEU A 120 -11.80 -3.16 -6.38
CA LEU A 120 -10.59 -2.38 -6.64
C LEU A 120 -10.75 -1.40 -7.81
N GLU A 121 -11.61 -1.69 -8.78
CA GLU A 121 -11.92 -0.81 -9.91
C GLU A 121 -12.74 0.43 -9.54
N GLU A 122 -13.34 0.49 -8.34
CA GLU A 122 -14.06 1.68 -7.87
C GLU A 122 -13.12 2.88 -7.60
N GLU A 123 -11.80 2.64 -7.55
CA GLU A 123 -10.67 3.57 -7.38
C GLU A 123 -10.69 4.50 -6.15
N THR A 124 -11.83 4.70 -5.51
CA THR A 124 -12.00 5.62 -4.38
C THR A 124 -11.73 4.89 -3.07
N GLY A 125 -10.80 5.42 -2.27
CA GLY A 125 -10.48 4.88 -0.95
C GLY A 125 -9.76 3.53 -0.95
N ILE A 126 -9.26 3.06 -2.11
CA ILE A 126 -8.48 1.82 -2.19
C ILE A 126 -7.15 1.96 -1.42
N PRO A 127 -6.65 0.90 -0.78
CA PRO A 127 -5.35 0.93 -0.11
C PRO A 127 -4.21 1.30 -1.06
N ASP A 128 -3.22 2.03 -0.56
CA ASP A 128 -2.09 2.54 -1.36
C ASP A 128 -1.29 1.45 -2.09
N LEU A 129 -1.10 0.28 -1.47
CA LEU A 129 -0.25 -0.79 -1.97
C LEU A 129 -1.01 -2.10 -2.16
N PHE A 130 -0.77 -2.74 -3.32
CA PHE A 130 -1.04 -4.16 -3.52
C PHE A 130 0.25 -4.94 -3.37
N VAL A 131 0.38 -5.76 -2.34
CA VAL A 131 1.63 -6.45 -1.97
C VAL A 131 1.52 -7.95 -2.24
N TYR A 132 2.54 -8.55 -2.84
CA TYR A 132 2.53 -9.96 -3.23
C TYR A 132 3.93 -10.61 -3.23
N ARG A 133 3.98 -11.93 -3.05
CA ARG A 133 5.21 -12.71 -3.18
C ARG A 133 5.48 -13.11 -4.62
N SER A 134 6.67 -12.80 -5.11
CA SER A 134 7.08 -13.15 -6.49
C SER A 134 7.64 -14.57 -6.61
N ASP A 135 8.20 -15.12 -5.54
CA ASP A 135 8.75 -16.48 -5.51
C ASP A 135 7.66 -17.57 -5.54
N LEU A 136 6.41 -17.17 -5.27
CA LEU A 136 5.23 -18.04 -5.34
C LEU A 136 4.39 -17.80 -6.59
N ALA A 137 4.74 -16.86 -7.48
CA ALA A 137 4.00 -16.56 -8.70
C ALA A 137 3.88 -17.74 -9.69
N VAL A 138 4.72 -18.78 -9.51
CA VAL A 138 4.66 -20.04 -10.26
C VAL A 138 3.61 -21.01 -9.68
N TYR A 139 3.23 -20.82 -8.42
CA TYR A 139 2.27 -21.66 -7.69
C TYR A 139 0.93 -20.93 -7.55
N ARG A 140 -0.17 -21.67 -7.58
CA ARG A 140 -1.55 -21.14 -7.68
C ARG A 140 -2.04 -20.31 -6.49
N ASP A 141 -1.19 -20.04 -5.50
CA ASP A 141 -1.54 -19.41 -4.22
C ASP A 141 -0.46 -18.41 -3.79
N ALA A 142 -0.04 -17.51 -4.69
CA ALA A 142 0.91 -16.46 -4.32
C ALA A 142 0.33 -15.63 -3.17
N ASP A 143 1.00 -15.63 -2.02
CA ASP A 143 0.53 -14.86 -0.87
C ASP A 143 0.53 -13.36 -1.21
N TRP A 144 -0.54 -12.68 -0.80
CA TRP A 144 -0.77 -11.28 -1.13
C TRP A 144 -1.62 -10.60 -0.06
N PHE A 145 -1.51 -9.29 0.04
CA PHE A 145 -2.36 -8.47 0.91
C PHE A 145 -2.41 -7.04 0.39
N LEU A 146 -3.39 -6.28 0.88
CA LEU A 146 -3.46 -4.84 0.65
C LEU A 146 -2.84 -4.12 1.85
N ALA A 147 -2.15 -3.01 1.59
CA ALA A 147 -1.61 -2.17 2.64
C ALA A 147 -1.90 -0.68 2.40
N GLU A 148 -2.26 0.00 3.48
CA GLU A 148 -2.44 1.45 3.53
C GLU A 148 -1.23 2.09 4.19
N VAL A 149 -0.70 3.15 3.59
CA VAL A 149 0.50 3.83 4.05
C VAL A 149 0.13 5.16 4.70
N LYS A 150 0.46 5.29 5.98
CA LYS A 150 0.14 6.49 6.78
C LYS A 150 1.42 7.21 7.14
N GLY A 151 1.57 8.41 6.57
CA GLY A 151 2.71 9.28 6.80
C GLY A 151 2.57 10.14 8.06
N PRO A 152 3.61 10.93 8.42
CA PRO A 152 3.64 11.69 9.67
C PRO A 152 2.53 12.73 9.82
N THR A 153 1.98 13.21 8.70
CA THR A 153 0.93 14.25 8.66
C THR A 153 -0.40 13.73 8.14
N ASN A 154 -0.49 12.44 7.81
CA ASN A 154 -1.71 11.82 7.29
C ASN A 154 -2.00 10.57 8.12
N ASN A 155 -2.58 10.77 9.30
CA ASN A 155 -2.90 9.74 10.28
C ASN A 155 -4.40 9.65 10.57
N TYR A 156 -5.25 10.05 9.62
CA TYR A 156 -6.69 9.88 9.69
C TYR A 156 -7.19 9.07 8.49
N TYR A 157 -8.43 8.57 8.59
CA TYR A 157 -9.14 7.90 7.51
C TYR A 157 -10.34 8.74 7.12
N GLU A 158 -10.56 8.86 5.81
CA GLU A 158 -11.82 9.40 5.29
C GLU A 158 -12.89 8.30 5.32
N ASP A 159 -14.17 8.67 5.46
CA ASP A 159 -15.29 7.72 5.51
C ASP A 159 -15.30 6.76 4.30
N SER A 160 -14.90 7.25 3.13
CA SER A 160 -14.76 6.46 1.91
C SER A 160 -13.67 5.39 2.00
N GLN A 161 -12.56 5.67 2.69
CA GLN A 161 -11.51 4.68 2.96
C GLN A 161 -12.00 3.63 3.95
N ILE A 162 -12.69 4.05 5.02
CA ILE A 162 -13.22 3.14 6.03
C ILE A 162 -14.20 2.14 5.39
N GLU A 163 -15.15 2.64 4.60
CA GLU A 163 -16.13 1.79 3.92
C GLU A 163 -15.47 0.87 2.89
N MET A 164 -14.50 1.38 2.12
CA MET A 164 -13.74 0.57 1.17
C MET A 164 -12.99 -0.56 1.89
N PHE A 165 -12.33 -0.28 3.01
CA PHE A 165 -11.56 -1.28 3.75
C PHE A 165 -12.49 -2.34 4.34
N LYS A 166 -13.62 -1.92 4.94
CA LYS A 166 -14.64 -2.85 5.44
C LYS A 166 -15.09 -3.83 4.35
N ARG A 167 -15.46 -3.32 3.17
CA ARG A 167 -15.90 -4.14 2.03
C ARG A 167 -14.78 -5.08 1.55
N LEU A 168 -13.55 -4.58 1.42
CA LEU A 168 -12.40 -5.38 1.01
C LEU A 168 -12.12 -6.50 2.02
N GLU A 169 -12.06 -6.20 3.31
CA GLU A 169 -11.75 -7.18 4.36
C GLU A 169 -12.81 -8.28 4.44
N GLN A 170 -14.09 -7.90 4.36
CA GLN A 170 -15.20 -8.85 4.31
C GLN A 170 -15.11 -9.79 3.10
N MET A 171 -14.71 -9.26 1.94
CA MET A 171 -14.61 -10.04 0.70
C MET A 171 -13.36 -10.90 0.62
N MET A 172 -12.24 -10.42 1.17
CA MET A 172 -10.97 -11.12 1.15
C MET A 172 -10.79 -12.10 2.32
N GLY A 173 -11.55 -11.91 3.41
CA GLY A 173 -11.39 -12.66 4.66
C GLY A 173 -10.07 -12.37 5.38
N LYS A 174 -9.43 -11.24 5.07
CA LYS A 174 -8.15 -10.80 5.65
C LYS A 174 -8.08 -9.28 5.73
N GLU A 175 -7.32 -8.79 6.69
CA GLU A 175 -7.19 -7.38 7.01
C GLU A 175 -6.36 -6.61 5.97
N VAL A 176 -6.73 -5.34 5.73
CA VAL A 176 -5.85 -4.34 5.13
C VAL A 176 -4.78 -3.98 6.17
N ARG A 177 -3.51 -4.14 5.81
CA ARG A 177 -2.40 -3.91 6.73
C ARG A 177 -2.02 -2.44 6.77
N ILE A 178 -1.82 -1.90 7.98
CA ILE A 178 -1.41 -0.51 8.14
C ILE A 178 0.11 -0.42 8.24
N ILE A 179 0.72 0.40 7.37
CA ILE A 179 2.14 0.73 7.40
C ILE A 179 2.26 2.19 7.85
N ARG A 180 2.90 2.41 8.99
CA ARG A 180 3.21 3.75 9.48
C ARG A 180 4.60 4.14 9.02
N VAL A 181 4.72 5.29 8.37
CA VAL A 181 6.01 5.88 8.00
C VAL A 181 6.25 7.08 8.89
N ARG A 182 7.32 7.06 9.68
CA ARG A 182 7.61 8.11 10.66
C ARG A 182 9.01 8.68 10.51
N LYS A 183 9.11 10.01 10.60
CA LYS A 183 10.41 10.69 10.62
C LYS A 183 11.06 10.42 11.97
N CYS A 184 12.29 9.92 11.97
CA CYS A 184 13.11 9.91 13.18
C CYS A 184 13.40 11.35 13.59
N GLN A 185 13.11 11.68 14.86
CA GLN A 185 13.72 12.85 15.47
C GLN A 185 15.21 12.53 15.58
N ASN A 186 16.06 13.37 14.98
CA ASN A 186 17.51 13.19 15.10
C ASN A 186 17.85 13.11 16.59
N ILE A 187 18.45 12.01 17.03
CA ILE A 187 19.25 12.03 18.25
C ILE A 187 20.44 12.90 17.88
N VAL A 188 20.41 14.14 18.35
CA VAL A 188 21.55 15.07 18.27
C VAL A 188 22.65 14.56 19.19
#